data_AF-A0A1G1FTY8-F1
#
_entry.id   AF-A0A1G1FTY8-F1
#
_cell.length_a   1.000
_cell.length_b   1.000
_cell.length_c   1.000
_cell.angle_alpha   90.00
_cell.angle_beta   90.00
_cell.angle_gamma   90.00
#
_symmetry.space_group_name_H-M   'P 1'
#
loop_
_entity.id
_entity.type
_entity.pdbx_description
1 polymer ?
#
loop_
_entity_poly.entity_id
_entity_poly.type
_entity_poly.pdbx_seq_one_letter_code
_entity_poly.pdbx_strand_id
1 'polypeptide(L)'
;MKRVMMIVAASIMATSVTALAAEHTHKAHDEKCIKECQMLIRNCNLEVDTIQQRISKLRTELGKGSAVYTAEELQILEQKLQDTQKNFNTITMGG
;
A
#
# COMPACT_ATOMS: atom_id res chain seq x y z
N MET A 1 -45.67 34.89 16.90
CA MET A 1 -44.36 34.84 17.57
C MET A 1 -43.90 33.40 17.60
N LYS A 2 -43.13 33.01 16.58
CA LYS A 2 -42.57 31.68 16.35
C LYS A 2 -41.17 31.68 16.97
N ARG A 3 -40.92 31.04 18.12
CA ARG A 3 -39.59 30.52 18.55
C ARG A 3 -39.76 29.53 19.70
N VAL A 4 -40.55 28.49 19.47
CA VAL A 4 -40.47 27.26 20.27
C VAL A 4 -39.90 26.21 19.35
N MET A 5 -38.57 26.12 19.31
CA MET A 5 -37.87 24.94 18.80
C MET A 5 -36.48 24.92 19.44
N MET A 6 -36.48 24.52 20.71
CA MET A 6 -35.31 23.96 21.37
C MET A 6 -34.91 22.70 20.60
N ILE A 7 -33.79 22.77 19.86
CA ILE A 7 -33.15 21.58 19.31
C ILE A 7 -32.11 21.13 20.34
N VAL A 8 -32.47 20.03 21.00
CA VAL A 8 -31.65 19.26 21.93
C VAL A 8 -30.63 18.43 21.14
N ALA A 9 -29.40 18.47 21.63
CA ALA A 9 -28.34 17.47 21.57
C ALA A 9 -28.33 16.46 20.40
N ALA A 10 -27.38 16.66 19.49
CA ALA A 10 -26.72 15.58 18.75
C ALA A 10 -25.20 15.70 18.99
N SER A 11 -24.70 15.23 20.14
CA SER A 11 -23.89 14.01 20.25
C SER A 11 -22.78 13.86 19.20
N ILE A 12 -21.58 14.27 19.62
CA ILE A 12 -20.30 13.54 19.50
C ILE A 12 -20.00 12.96 18.10
N MET A 13 -19.34 13.74 17.25
CA MET A 13 -18.38 13.18 16.29
C MET A 13 -16.97 13.36 16.85
N ALA A 14 -16.54 12.37 17.62
CA ALA A 14 -15.13 12.13 17.88
C ALA A 14 -14.55 11.43 16.65
N THR A 15 -14.05 12.21 15.69
CA THR A 15 -13.06 11.71 14.73
C THR A 15 -11.83 12.61 14.86
N SER A 16 -10.78 12.00 15.36
CA SER A 16 -9.48 12.57 15.68
C SER A 16 -8.86 13.25 14.45
N VAL A 17 -9.06 14.56 14.35
CA VAL A 17 -8.15 15.43 13.61
C VAL A 17 -7.03 15.77 14.59
N THR A 18 -6.00 14.93 14.67
CA THR A 18 -4.76 15.31 15.34
C THR A 18 -4.17 16.48 14.56
N ALA A 19 -4.38 17.66 15.12
CA ALA A 19 -3.79 18.92 14.71
C ALA A 19 -2.26 18.77 14.65
N LEU A 20 -1.71 18.72 13.44
CA LEU A 20 -0.28 18.86 13.21
C LEU A 20 0.07 20.36 13.22
N ALA A 21 -0.01 20.98 14.39
CA ALA A 21 0.54 22.32 14.62
C ALA A 21 0.71 22.55 16.12
N ALA A 22 1.89 22.24 16.63
CA ALA A 22 2.40 22.84 17.87
C ALA A 22 3.92 22.90 17.76
N GLU A 23 4.38 24.06 17.27
CA GLU A 23 5.76 24.52 17.41
C GLU A 23 6.15 24.46 18.89
N HIS A 24 7.04 23.55 19.28
CA HIS A 24 8.03 23.73 20.35
C HIS A 24 8.88 22.44 20.51
N THR A 25 10.19 22.58 20.34
CA THR A 25 11.26 21.60 20.69
C THR A 25 11.55 20.47 19.67
N HIS A 26 11.74 20.82 18.40
CA HIS A 26 12.08 19.89 17.31
C HIS A 26 13.60 19.72 17.08
N LYS A 27 14.32 19.00 17.95
CA LYS A 27 15.68 18.51 17.59
C LYS A 27 15.93 17.05 17.94
N ALA A 28 15.40 16.55 19.06
CA ALA A 28 15.64 15.17 19.48
C ALA A 28 14.65 14.14 18.90
N HIS A 29 13.40 14.53 18.64
CA HIS A 29 12.40 13.65 18.00
C HIS A 29 12.60 13.51 16.48
N ASP A 30 13.26 14.48 15.85
CA ASP A 30 13.51 14.49 14.41
C ASP A 30 14.52 13.40 14.01
N GLU A 31 15.63 13.27 14.75
CA GLU A 31 16.67 12.29 14.44
C GLU A 31 16.20 10.84 14.61
N LYS A 32 15.37 10.57 15.62
CA LYS A 32 14.78 9.25 15.85
C LYS A 32 13.77 8.90 14.75
N CYS A 33 12.90 9.84 14.39
CA CYS A 33 11.93 9.67 13.31
C CYS A 33 12.64 9.43 11.97
N ILE A 34 13.68 10.21 11.66
CA ILE A 34 14.49 10.06 10.45
C ILE A 34 15.17 8.68 10.42
N LYS A 35 15.75 8.23 11.53
CA LYS A 35 16.38 6.90 11.62
C LYS A 35 15.37 5.77 11.43
N GLU A 36 14.18 5.87 12.01
CA GLU A 36 13.12 4.88 11.86
C GLU A 36 12.56 4.85 10.42
N CYS A 37 12.30 6.01 9.81
CA CYS A 37 11.92 6.11 8.40
C CYS A 37 13.02 5.54 7.48
N GLN A 38 14.29 5.84 7.76
CA GLN A 38 15.40 5.34 6.96
C GLN A 38 15.57 3.83 7.08
N MET A 39 15.39 3.26 8.28
CA MET A 39 15.38 1.80 8.45
C MET A 39 14.22 1.16 7.70
N LEU A 40 13.02 1.73 7.77
CA LEU A 40 11.85 1.22 7.06
C LEU A 40 12.07 1.22 5.54
N ILE A 41 12.55 2.34 4.97
CA ILE A 41 12.84 2.45 3.53
C ILE A 41 13.94 1.47 3.10
N ARG A 42 15.00 1.31 3.91
CA ARG A 42 16.07 0.35 3.63
C ARG A 42 15.53 -1.08 3.62
N ASN A 43 14.68 -1.44 4.56
CA ASN A 43 14.07 -2.77 4.61
C ASN A 43 13.12 -2.98 3.41
N CYS A 44 12.30 -1.98 3.06
CA CYS A 44 11.48 -2.05 1.86
C CYS A 44 12.30 -2.25 0.58
N ASN A 45 13.45 -1.59 0.43
CA ASN A 45 14.31 -1.76 -0.74
C ASN A 45 14.97 -3.15 -0.83
N LEU A 46 15.11 -3.86 0.28
CA LEU A 46 15.67 -5.22 0.30
C LEU A 46 14.60 -6.29 0.02
N GLU A 47 13.33 -5.98 0.24
CA GLU A 47 12.21 -6.94 0.14
C GLU A 47 11.43 -6.85 -1.19
N VAL A 48 11.73 -5.86 -2.04
CA VAL A 48 11.03 -5.70 -3.33
C VAL A 48 11.71 -6.55 -4.41
N ASP A 49 11.01 -7.59 -4.85
CA ASP A 49 11.39 -8.38 -6.02
C ASP A 49 11.52 -7.48 -7.27
N THR A 50 12.50 -7.77 -8.12
CA THR A 50 12.55 -7.20 -9.48
C THR A 50 11.36 -7.68 -10.31
N ILE A 51 10.99 -6.93 -11.35
CA ILE A 51 9.89 -7.33 -12.24
C ILE A 51 10.17 -8.69 -12.88
N GLN A 52 11.42 -8.99 -13.25
CA GLN A 52 11.82 -10.30 -13.78
C GLN A 52 11.66 -11.42 -12.75
N GLN A 53 12.04 -11.19 -11.49
CA GLN A 53 11.83 -12.14 -10.40
C GLN A 53 10.34 -12.42 -10.18
N ARG A 54 9.51 -11.38 -10.23
CA ARG A 54 8.06 -11.53 -10.11
C ARG A 54 7.44 -12.34 -11.25
N ILE A 55 7.88 -12.13 -12.49
CA ILE A 55 7.49 -12.94 -13.65
C ILE A 55 7.87 -14.42 -13.44
N SER A 56 9.09 -14.67 -12.97
CA SER A 56 9.55 -16.05 -12.71
C SER A 56 8.73 -16.74 -11.62
N LYS A 57 8.43 -16.05 -10.50
CA LYS A 57 7.59 -16.60 -9.43
C LYS A 57 6.19 -16.94 -9.93
N LEU A 58 5.55 -16.03 -10.68
CA LEU A 58 4.22 -16.27 -11.23
C LEU A 58 4.18 -17.49 -12.16
N ARG A 59 5.21 -17.68 -13.00
CA ARG A 59 5.32 -18.88 -13.85
C ARG A 59 5.48 -20.16 -13.04
N THR A 60 6.27 -20.13 -11.95
CA THR A 60 6.43 -21.28 -11.06
C THR A 60 5.11 -21.63 -10.38
N GLU A 61 4.36 -20.65 -9.89
CA GLU A 61 3.06 -20.87 -9.26
C GLU A 61 2.02 -21.40 -10.26
N LEU A 62 1.97 -20.87 -11.48
CA LEU A 62 1.14 -21.41 -12.57
C LEU A 62 1.52 -22.85 -12.93
N GLY A 63 2.81 -23.21 -12.85
CA GLY A 63 3.29 -24.58 -13.05
C GLY A 63 2.78 -25.59 -12.03
N LYS A 64 2.36 -25.14 -10.84
CA LYS A 64 1.70 -26.00 -9.84
C LYS A 64 0.28 -26.40 -10.29
N GLY A 65 -0.34 -25.58 -11.14
CA GLY A 65 -1.62 -25.88 -11.79
C GLY A 65 -2.74 -26.22 -10.80
N SER A 66 -3.66 -27.08 -11.25
CA SER A 66 -4.84 -27.46 -10.47
C SER A 66 -4.55 -28.37 -9.27
N ALA A 67 -3.29 -28.75 -9.05
CA ALA A 67 -2.89 -29.50 -7.87
C ALA A 67 -2.87 -28.63 -6.61
N VAL A 68 -2.72 -27.31 -6.77
CA VAL A 68 -2.65 -26.34 -5.66
C VAL A 68 -3.72 -25.27 -5.77
N TYR A 69 -4.15 -24.91 -6.98
CA TYR A 69 -5.04 -23.79 -7.23
C TYR A 69 -6.35 -24.22 -7.89
N THR A 70 -7.41 -23.45 -7.64
CA THR A 70 -8.66 -23.53 -8.40
C THR A 70 -8.50 -22.93 -9.80
N ALA A 71 -9.44 -23.22 -10.69
CA ALA A 71 -9.44 -22.65 -12.04
C ALA A 71 -9.50 -21.10 -12.03
N GLU A 72 -10.25 -20.53 -11.10
CA GLU A 72 -10.39 -19.08 -10.92
C GLU A 72 -9.08 -18.45 -10.43
N GLU A 73 -8.39 -19.09 -9.47
CA GLU A 73 -7.09 -18.63 -8.99
C GLU A 73 -6.00 -18.72 -10.06
N LEU A 74 -6.00 -19.77 -10.89
CA LEU A 74 -5.10 -19.88 -12.03
C LEU A 74 -5.36 -18.78 -13.06
N GLN A 75 -6.62 -18.44 -13.32
CA GLN A 75 -6.97 -17.33 -14.21
C GLN A 75 -6.46 -15.99 -13.67
N ILE A 76 -6.59 -15.76 -12.36
CA ILE A 76 -6.06 -14.55 -11.70
C ILE A 76 -4.52 -14.51 -11.78
N LEU A 77 -3.84 -15.65 -11.58
CA LEU A 77 -2.39 -15.74 -11.70
C LEU A 77 -1.91 -15.46 -13.13
N GLU A 78 -2.62 -15.97 -14.13
CA GLU A 78 -2.35 -15.73 -15.55
C GLU A 78 -2.53 -14.25 -15.90
N GLN A 79 -3.60 -13.62 -15.42
CA GLN A 79 -3.83 -12.18 -15.61
C GLN A 79 -2.70 -11.35 -14.98
N LYS A 80 -2.30 -11.68 -13.75
CA LYS A 80 -1.17 -11.02 -13.08
C LYS A 80 0.14 -11.17 -13.85
N LEU A 81 0.38 -12.34 -14.44
CA LEU A 81 1.56 -12.58 -15.28
C LEU A 81 1.55 -11.67 -16.51
N GLN A 82 0.44 -11.63 -17.24
CA GLN A 82 0.28 -10.80 -18.43
C GLN A 82 0.47 -9.32 -18.13
N ASP A 83 -0.15 -8.81 -17.07
CA ASP A 83 -0.02 -7.39 -16.68
C ASP A 83 1.41 -7.05 -16.26
N THR A 84 2.08 -7.94 -15.54
CA THR A 84 3.49 -7.76 -15.16
C THR A 84 4.41 -7.75 -16.39
N GLN A 85 4.16 -8.61 -17.38
CA GLN A 85 4.92 -8.63 -18.64
C GLN A 85 4.65 -7.39 -19.49
N LYS A 86 3.41 -6.91 -19.58
CA LYS A 86 3.09 -5.65 -20.26
C LYS A 86 3.85 -4.49 -19.64
N ASN A 87 3.82 -4.39 -18.31
CA ASN A 87 4.55 -3.34 -17.59
C ASN A 87 6.06 -3.42 -17.83
N PHE A 88 6.62 -4.64 -17.79
CA PHE A 88 8.03 -4.86 -18.10
C PHE A 88 8.37 -4.36 -19.51
N ASN A 89 7.59 -4.77 -20.51
CA ASN A 89 7.80 -4.38 -21.89
C ASN A 89 7.71 -2.86 -22.06
N THR A 90 6.70 -2.21 -21.47
CA THR A 90 6.56 -0.74 -21.49
C THR A 90 7.79 -0.04 -20.92
N ILE A 91 8.33 -0.53 -19.81
CA ILE A 91 9.53 0.06 -19.18
C ILE A 91 10.78 -0.18 -20.05
N THR A 92 10.89 -1.32 -20.71
CA THR A 92 12.07 -1.66 -21.53
C THR A 92 12.07 -1.11 -22.95
N MET A 93 10.91 -0.83 -23.53
CA MET A 93 10.77 -0.37 -24.92
C MET A 93 10.43 1.13 -25.05
N GLY A 94 10.09 1.80 -23.94
CA GLY A 94 9.72 3.21 -23.90
C GLY A 94 10.75 4.12 -23.23
N GLY A 95 12.04 3.76 -23.28
CA GLY A 95 13.17 4.55 -22.77
C GLY A 95 13.99 5.20 -23.87
#